data_AF-A0A1E3B7I5-F1
#
_entry.id   AF-A0A1E3B7I5-F1
#
_cell.length_a   1.000
_cell.length_b   1.000
_cell.length_c   1.000
_cell.angle_alpha   90.00
_cell.angle_beta   90.00
_cell.angle_gamma   90.00
#
_symmetry.space_group_name_H-M   'P 1'
#
loop_
_entity.id
_entity.type
_entity.pdbx_description
1 polymer ?
#
loop_
_entity_poly.entity_id
_entity_poly.type
_entity_poly.pdbx_seq_one_letter_code
_entity_poly.pdbx_strand_id
1 'polypeptide(L)'
;MALNLPTELIQSILHFTDTETYHSARFTSRHWYNAASTPYMLRRALEQTPILLPALDSLTEIKWNTLFNEVSRLNLFDHRLRCHKTISKGGLPQGSTASTPLATSHDGNKIALLKGSQITIYDHNDEGKFDLTLSQSLYPLWTSVCRALLEGGAGHGANQGYARHQLAVSSNSSLVAVGLGKTIQIYDYKDPDNLGSPVEYVLGQTETVFSSSSSAPGPNYRETDGVVESLEFVQDDGDMLLRVAIGKESNPNRTCRVRYLGDPSRSTQEQSALEYWRQNINRVYLDSVALATILLNNDYKTAFNGIRLLPRSPSTTSRSFIAALKTQDVQGYCIANVTPSSSPLPDDEEQQIIIFHHLPSKTNHLTPSSHSPTSKATTTSDSTNISLIDQTLNDKAVVAQNLHAAHSNRWDTIHLPAVTARNPLISVSDDGRLLVVYEQGTGHSFRYMAGGGLYVFSLDASITGAVGSEEKTVQPWSYLLDIVDVDVERVKVAKSEAGNRTNGYTVTATALNGQRVMEWRLG
;
A
#
# COMPACT_ATOMS: atom_id res chain seq x y z
N MET A 1 -19.35 1.21 47.58
CA MET A 1 -17.91 1.47 47.82
C MET A 1 -17.12 0.41 47.08
N ALA A 2 -16.42 0.75 45.99
CA ALA A 2 -15.49 -0.18 45.37
C ALA A 2 -14.22 -0.25 46.25
N LEU A 3 -13.86 -1.45 46.70
CA LEU A 3 -12.63 -1.71 47.44
C LEU A 3 -11.46 -1.46 46.49
N ASN A 4 -10.81 -0.29 46.61
CA ASN A 4 -9.62 0.01 45.82
C ASN A 4 -8.46 -0.87 46.33
N LEU A 5 -7.94 -1.73 45.44
CA LEU A 5 -6.73 -2.51 45.69
C LEU A 5 -5.56 -1.56 46.03
N PRO A 6 -4.67 -1.94 46.97
CA PRO A 6 -3.38 -1.29 47.17
C PRO A 6 -2.61 -1.16 45.85
N THR A 7 -1.86 -0.08 45.69
CA THR A 7 -1.09 0.23 44.47
C THR A 7 -0.16 -0.92 44.09
N GLU A 8 0.45 -1.57 45.08
CA GLU A 8 1.38 -2.68 44.93
C GLU A 8 0.68 -3.92 44.33
N LEU A 9 -0.57 -4.18 44.71
CA LEU A 9 -1.36 -5.27 44.13
C LEU A 9 -1.76 -4.95 42.68
N ILE A 10 -2.10 -3.69 42.38
CA ILE A 10 -2.38 -3.27 41.01
C ILE A 10 -1.14 -3.42 40.13
N GLN A 11 0.03 -2.98 40.62
CA GLN A 11 1.31 -3.14 39.94
C GLN A 11 1.67 -4.61 39.74
N SER A 12 1.40 -5.47 40.73
CA SER A 12 1.59 -6.92 40.59
C SER A 12 0.70 -7.50 39.49
N ILE A 13 -0.57 -7.08 39.37
CA ILE A 13 -1.48 -7.52 38.31
C ILE A 13 -0.95 -7.07 36.95
N LEU A 14 -0.62 -5.78 36.82
CA LEU A 14 -0.09 -5.18 35.59
C LEU A 14 1.22 -5.80 35.12
N HIS A 15 1.97 -6.45 36.00
CA HIS A 15 3.19 -7.14 35.59
C HIS A 15 2.92 -8.39 34.74
N PHE A 16 1.79 -9.05 34.93
CA PHE A 16 1.42 -10.25 34.19
C PHE A 16 0.64 -9.96 32.89
N THR A 17 0.41 -8.68 32.58
CA THR A 17 -0.29 -8.27 31.36
C THR A 17 0.70 -7.98 30.23
N ASP A 18 0.25 -8.19 28.99
CA ASP A 18 0.93 -7.71 27.79
C ASP A 18 0.84 -6.18 27.67
N THR A 19 1.69 -5.56 26.84
CA THR A 19 1.76 -4.09 26.69
C THR A 19 0.42 -3.46 26.27
N GLU A 20 -0.40 -4.15 25.48
CA GLU A 20 -1.68 -3.61 25.00
C GLU A 20 -2.74 -3.64 26.12
N THR A 21 -2.87 -4.77 26.83
CA THR A 21 -3.72 -4.83 28.03
C THR A 21 -3.25 -3.85 29.11
N TYR A 22 -1.93 -3.68 29.27
CA TYR A 22 -1.35 -2.69 30.18
C TYR A 22 -1.77 -1.26 29.81
N HIS A 23 -1.70 -0.90 28.52
CA HIS A 23 -2.15 0.39 28.00
C HIS A 23 -3.63 0.61 28.29
N SER A 24 -4.49 -0.34 27.89
CA SER A 24 -5.94 -0.31 28.17
C SER A 24 -6.23 -0.14 29.67
N ALA A 25 -5.59 -0.94 30.53
CA ALA A 25 -5.79 -0.91 31.97
C ALA A 25 -5.43 0.45 32.59
N ARG A 26 -4.35 1.08 32.12
CA ARG A 26 -3.89 2.42 32.55
C ARG A 26 -4.93 3.51 32.31
N PHE A 27 -5.77 3.39 31.28
CA PHE A 27 -6.81 4.39 30.97
C PHE A 27 -8.19 4.11 31.56
N THR A 28 -8.34 3.06 32.40
CA THR A 28 -9.63 2.72 33.03
C THR A 28 -10.05 3.68 34.13
N SER A 29 -9.11 4.15 34.97
CA SER A 29 -9.38 5.06 36.08
C SER A 29 -8.11 5.79 36.53
N ARG A 30 -8.27 6.90 37.27
CA ARG A 30 -7.14 7.67 37.79
C ARG A 30 -6.24 6.86 38.73
N HIS A 31 -6.80 5.93 39.51
CA HIS A 31 -6.02 5.10 40.44
C HIS A 31 -5.11 4.12 39.70
N TRP A 32 -5.65 3.45 38.67
CA TRP A 32 -4.88 2.58 37.78
C TRP A 32 -3.86 3.36 36.96
N TYR A 33 -4.22 4.56 36.49
CA TYR A 33 -3.30 5.46 35.81
C TYR A 33 -2.08 5.77 36.67
N ASN A 34 -2.28 6.18 37.92
CA ASN A 34 -1.19 6.51 38.84
C ASN A 34 -0.31 5.29 39.16
N ALA A 35 -0.91 4.11 39.41
CA ALA A 35 -0.17 2.88 39.68
C ALA A 35 0.73 2.46 38.50
N ALA A 36 0.22 2.62 37.26
CA ALA A 36 0.89 2.26 36.02
C ALA A 36 1.87 3.33 35.50
N SER A 37 1.84 4.56 36.00
CA SER A 37 2.64 5.67 35.44
C SER A 37 4.04 5.79 36.07
N THR A 38 4.39 4.90 37.00
CA THR A 38 5.72 4.88 37.61
C THR A 38 6.81 4.44 36.60
N PRO A 39 8.03 5.04 36.63
CA PRO A 39 9.09 4.73 35.67
C PRO A 39 9.42 3.24 35.54
N TYR A 40 9.46 2.52 36.67
CA TYR A 40 9.74 1.10 36.69
C TYR A 40 8.66 0.29 35.95
N MET A 41 7.39 0.59 36.18
CA MET A 41 6.28 -0.11 35.54
C MET A 41 6.23 0.17 34.04
N LEU A 42 6.43 1.43 33.63
CA LEU A 42 6.48 1.82 32.22
C LEU A 42 7.66 1.16 31.49
N ARG A 43 8.85 1.15 32.08
CA ARG A 43 10.01 0.44 31.52
C ARG A 43 9.69 -1.04 31.31
N ARG A 44 9.15 -1.70 32.32
CA ARG A 44 8.82 -3.13 32.29
C ARG A 44 7.77 -3.48 31.25
N ALA A 45 6.76 -2.62 31.05
CA ALA A 45 5.78 -2.77 29.99
C ALA A 45 6.42 -2.61 28.59
N LEU A 46 7.39 -1.70 28.45
CA LEU A 46 8.10 -1.45 27.21
C LEU A 46 9.22 -2.48 26.90
N GLU A 47 9.69 -3.24 27.89
CA GLU A 47 10.64 -4.35 27.69
C GLU A 47 10.08 -5.44 26.77
N GLN A 48 8.75 -5.53 26.64
CA GLN A 48 8.09 -6.43 25.71
C GLN A 48 8.08 -5.91 24.26
N THR A 49 8.44 -4.64 24.03
CA THR A 49 8.39 -3.98 22.72
C THR A 49 9.78 -3.91 22.07
N PRO A 50 9.90 -3.89 20.73
CA PRO A 50 11.16 -3.91 20.01
C PRO A 50 11.87 -2.54 19.97
N ILE A 51 11.78 -1.77 21.05
CA ILE A 51 12.40 -0.43 21.15
C ILE A 51 13.66 -0.50 22.00
N LEU A 52 14.63 0.37 21.69
CA LEU A 52 15.81 0.54 22.54
C LEU A 52 15.44 1.35 23.78
N LEU A 53 15.52 0.73 24.95
CA LEU A 53 15.11 1.36 26.20
C LEU A 53 16.22 2.22 26.83
N PRO A 54 15.91 3.45 27.27
CA PRO A 54 16.84 4.28 28.04
C PRO A 54 17.04 3.70 29.45
N ALA A 55 18.09 4.13 30.16
CA ALA A 55 18.33 3.71 31.55
C ALA A 55 17.24 4.25 32.49
N LEU A 56 16.88 3.53 33.56
CA LEU A 56 15.75 3.89 34.43
C LEU A 56 15.88 5.31 35.01
N ASP A 57 17.09 5.67 35.45
CA ASP A 57 17.38 6.96 36.10
C ASP A 57 17.67 8.10 35.10
N SER A 58 17.70 7.80 33.79
CA SER A 58 18.04 8.79 32.75
C SER A 58 16.87 9.71 32.38
N LEU A 59 15.64 9.32 32.68
CA LEU A 59 14.43 10.07 32.31
C LEU A 59 13.57 10.37 33.53
N THR A 60 12.95 11.55 33.52
CA THR A 60 11.93 11.91 34.50
C THR A 60 10.64 11.12 34.25
N GLU A 61 9.78 11.02 35.27
CA GLU A 61 8.48 10.33 35.16
C GLU A 61 7.63 10.85 33.99
N ILE A 62 7.60 12.17 33.80
CA ILE A 62 6.87 12.79 32.68
C ILE A 62 7.41 12.29 31.33
N LYS A 63 8.74 12.23 31.17
CA LYS A 63 9.36 11.76 29.92
C LYS A 63 9.10 10.28 29.66
N TRP A 64 9.09 9.43 30.69
CA TRP A 64 8.70 8.02 30.56
C TRP A 64 7.25 7.88 30.11
N ASN A 65 6.34 8.69 30.64
CA ASN A 65 4.93 8.70 30.23
C ASN A 65 4.77 9.17 28.78
N THR A 66 5.51 10.20 28.37
CA THR A 66 5.53 10.67 26.98
C THR A 66 6.04 9.58 26.04
N LEU A 67 7.17 8.93 26.37
CA LEU A 67 7.73 7.83 25.58
C LEU A 67 6.74 6.68 25.44
N PHE A 68 6.13 6.24 26.55
CA PHE A 68 5.13 5.16 26.52
C PHE A 68 3.94 5.53 25.63
N ASN A 69 3.43 6.76 25.75
CA ASN A 69 2.31 7.23 24.93
C ASN A 69 2.69 7.32 23.45
N GLU A 70 3.92 7.73 23.14
CA GLU A 70 4.45 7.79 21.78
C GLU A 70 4.55 6.38 21.17
N VAL A 71 5.15 5.44 21.91
CA VAL A 71 5.22 4.03 21.51
C VAL A 71 3.82 3.48 21.29
N SER A 72 2.90 3.74 22.20
CA SER A 72 1.52 3.25 22.12
C SER A 72 0.79 3.79 20.89
N ARG A 73 0.95 5.09 20.61
CA ARG A 73 0.37 5.77 19.44
C ARG A 73 0.95 5.23 18.12
N LEU A 74 2.27 5.12 18.01
CA LEU A 74 2.93 4.67 16.78
C LEU A 74 2.69 3.20 16.49
N ASN A 75 2.53 2.40 17.54
CA ASN A 75 2.28 0.97 17.42
C ASN A 75 0.78 0.62 17.48
N LEU A 76 -0.10 1.63 17.44
CA LEU A 76 -1.54 1.50 17.35
C LEU A 76 -2.12 0.56 18.43
N PHE A 77 -1.67 0.71 19.68
CA PHE A 77 -2.26 -0.04 20.80
C PHE A 77 -3.75 0.31 20.92
N ASP A 78 -4.57 -0.66 21.32
CA ASP A 78 -6.04 -0.60 21.44
C ASP A 78 -6.84 -0.45 20.14
N HIS A 79 -6.24 0.02 19.04
CA HIS A 79 -6.92 0.16 17.74
C HIS A 79 -7.34 -1.20 17.16
N ARG A 80 -6.72 -2.29 17.64
CA ARG A 80 -7.02 -3.67 17.26
C ARG A 80 -8.29 -4.20 17.93
N LEU A 81 -8.47 -3.89 19.22
CA LEU A 81 -9.56 -4.41 20.05
C LEU A 81 -10.94 -3.87 19.64
N ARG A 82 -10.96 -2.79 18.85
CA ARG A 82 -12.19 -2.14 18.35
C ARG A 82 -12.33 -2.25 16.83
N CYS A 83 -11.55 -3.11 16.20
CA CYS A 83 -11.63 -3.32 14.77
C CYS A 83 -12.90 -4.12 14.40
N HIS A 84 -13.84 -3.47 13.72
CA HIS A 84 -15.03 -4.13 13.20
C HIS A 84 -14.86 -4.40 11.72
N LYS A 85 -14.84 -5.68 11.35
CA LYS A 85 -14.87 -6.14 9.96
C LYS A 85 -16.31 -6.27 9.49
N THR A 86 -16.65 -5.58 8.41
CA THR A 86 -17.90 -5.77 7.67
C THR A 86 -17.59 -6.26 6.28
N ILE A 87 -18.34 -7.27 5.83
CA ILE A 87 -18.23 -7.81 4.47
C ILE A 87 -19.55 -7.55 3.78
N SER A 88 -19.51 -6.78 2.71
CA SER A 88 -20.67 -6.50 1.86
C SER A 88 -20.47 -7.11 0.48
N LYS A 89 -21.58 -7.45 -0.18
CA LYS A 89 -21.56 -7.69 -1.63
C LYS A 89 -21.33 -6.35 -2.29
N GLY A 90 -20.36 -6.26 -3.19
CA GLY A 90 -20.15 -5.01 -3.91
C GLY A 90 -21.38 -4.66 -4.74
N GLY A 91 -21.72 -3.37 -4.77
CA GLY A 91 -22.79 -2.81 -5.58
C GLY A 91 -22.44 -2.89 -7.06
N LEU A 92 -22.53 -4.09 -7.62
CA LEU A 92 -22.28 -4.33 -9.03
C LEU A 92 -23.45 -3.77 -9.86
N PRO A 93 -23.20 -2.88 -10.83
CA PRO A 93 -24.24 -2.34 -11.68
C PRO A 93 -24.99 -3.44 -12.43
N GLN A 94 -26.28 -3.21 -12.73
CA GLN A 94 -27.15 -4.20 -13.35
C GLN A 94 -26.58 -4.70 -14.69
N GLY A 95 -26.41 -6.03 -14.82
CA GLY A 95 -25.88 -6.67 -16.03
C GLY A 95 -24.36 -6.85 -16.06
N SER A 96 -23.65 -6.51 -14.99
CA SER A 96 -22.25 -6.89 -14.79
C SER A 96 -22.13 -8.39 -14.47
N THR A 97 -21.03 -8.99 -14.93
CA THR A 97 -20.69 -10.39 -14.66
C THR A 97 -19.37 -10.47 -13.92
N ALA A 98 -19.06 -11.64 -13.37
CA ALA A 98 -17.80 -11.90 -12.67
C ALA A 98 -16.54 -11.61 -13.49
N SER A 99 -16.62 -11.53 -14.81
CA SER A 99 -15.50 -11.27 -15.71
C SER A 99 -15.51 -9.87 -16.34
N THR A 100 -16.47 -9.02 -15.96
CA THR A 100 -16.60 -7.68 -16.54
C THR A 100 -15.58 -6.73 -15.91
N PRO A 101 -14.67 -6.11 -16.68
CA PRO A 101 -13.74 -5.12 -16.13
C PRO A 101 -14.50 -3.94 -15.51
N LEU A 102 -14.09 -3.57 -14.29
CA LEU A 102 -14.72 -2.54 -13.48
C LEU A 102 -13.63 -1.61 -12.92
N ALA A 103 -13.90 -0.31 -12.90
CA ALA A 103 -13.14 0.63 -12.10
C ALA A 103 -14.07 1.52 -11.29
N THR A 104 -13.57 1.95 -10.14
CA THR A 104 -14.25 2.91 -9.26
C THR A 104 -13.34 4.10 -9.07
N SER A 105 -13.88 5.31 -9.07
CA SER A 105 -13.13 6.52 -8.74
C SER A 105 -12.54 6.46 -7.32
N HIS A 106 -11.62 7.36 -6.98
CA HIS A 106 -11.00 7.37 -5.66
C HIS A 106 -12.01 7.58 -4.52
N ASP A 107 -12.92 8.54 -4.69
CA ASP A 107 -14.01 8.87 -3.78
C ASP A 107 -15.14 7.82 -3.73
N GLY A 108 -15.21 6.89 -4.68
CA GLY A 108 -16.25 5.85 -4.72
C GLY A 108 -17.53 6.27 -5.46
N ASN A 109 -17.65 7.53 -5.85
CA ASN A 109 -18.89 8.08 -6.42
C ASN A 109 -19.11 7.71 -7.89
N LYS A 110 -18.05 7.38 -8.64
CA LYS A 110 -18.14 7.00 -10.05
C LYS A 110 -17.69 5.57 -10.25
N ILE A 111 -18.41 4.85 -11.09
CA ILE A 111 -18.10 3.46 -11.46
C ILE A 111 -18.10 3.36 -12.98
N ALA A 112 -16.99 2.90 -13.58
CA ALA A 112 -16.92 2.54 -14.99
C ALA A 112 -16.96 1.03 -15.17
N LEU A 113 -17.79 0.56 -16.09
CA LEU A 113 -17.98 -0.83 -16.46
C LEU A 113 -17.69 -0.99 -17.95
N LEU A 114 -16.83 -1.92 -18.34
CA LEU A 114 -16.58 -2.23 -19.75
C LEU A 114 -17.35 -3.49 -20.18
N LYS A 115 -18.30 -3.32 -21.10
CA LYS A 115 -19.06 -4.41 -21.72
C LYS A 115 -18.77 -4.47 -23.22
N GLY A 116 -18.00 -5.49 -23.63
CA GLY A 116 -17.57 -5.60 -25.02
C GLY A 116 -16.64 -4.44 -25.39
N SER A 117 -17.06 -3.61 -26.34
CA SER A 117 -16.35 -2.38 -26.73
C SER A 117 -16.96 -1.11 -26.13
N GLN A 118 -17.96 -1.21 -25.26
CA GLN A 118 -18.66 -0.06 -24.68
C GLN A 118 -18.35 0.09 -23.19
N ILE A 119 -17.92 1.28 -22.79
CA ILE A 119 -17.80 1.68 -21.39
C ILE A 119 -19.08 2.37 -20.98
N THR A 120 -19.68 1.89 -19.89
CA THR A 120 -20.76 2.59 -19.19
C THR A 120 -20.22 3.17 -17.90
N ILE A 121 -20.43 4.46 -17.68
CA ILE A 121 -20.05 5.18 -16.46
C ILE A 121 -21.32 5.53 -15.70
N TYR A 122 -21.35 5.13 -14.43
CA TYR A 122 -22.39 5.45 -13.47
C TYR A 122 -21.83 6.50 -12.52
N ASP A 123 -22.42 7.69 -12.52
CA ASP A 123 -22.11 8.74 -11.56
C ASP A 123 -23.23 8.79 -10.51
N HIS A 124 -22.91 8.47 -9.26
CA HIS A 124 -23.89 8.46 -8.17
C HIS A 124 -24.32 9.87 -7.75
N ASN A 125 -23.52 10.90 -8.07
CA ASN A 125 -23.84 12.28 -7.71
C ASN A 125 -24.78 12.93 -8.73
N ASP A 126 -24.55 12.66 -10.02
CA ASP A 126 -25.32 13.25 -11.12
C ASP A 126 -26.52 12.38 -11.57
N GLU A 127 -26.71 11.20 -10.96
CA GLU A 127 -27.62 10.12 -11.43
C GLU A 127 -27.50 9.84 -12.95
N GLY A 128 -26.32 10.12 -13.50
CA GLY A 128 -26.06 10.09 -14.94
C GLY A 128 -25.46 8.76 -15.37
N LYS A 129 -26.00 8.20 -16.46
CA LYS A 129 -25.40 7.07 -17.19
C LYS A 129 -24.78 7.59 -18.48
N PHE A 130 -23.48 7.43 -18.63
CA PHE A 130 -22.74 7.80 -19.84
C PHE A 130 -22.22 6.55 -20.55
N ASP A 131 -22.41 6.47 -21.86
CA ASP A 131 -21.95 5.34 -22.68
C ASP A 131 -20.91 5.82 -23.71
N LEU A 132 -19.74 5.19 -23.72
CA LEU A 132 -18.59 5.49 -24.57
C LEU A 132 -18.23 4.24 -25.38
N THR A 133 -17.85 4.40 -26.65
CA THR A 133 -17.34 3.30 -27.48
C THR A 133 -15.81 3.38 -27.62
N LEU A 134 -15.13 2.27 -27.35
CA LEU A 134 -13.67 2.16 -27.45
C LEU A 134 -13.18 2.19 -28.91
N SER A 135 -11.98 2.75 -29.07
CA SER A 135 -11.22 2.70 -30.32
C SER A 135 -10.80 1.28 -30.67
N GLN A 136 -10.57 1.02 -31.96
CA GLN A 136 -10.12 -0.28 -32.47
C GLN A 136 -8.76 -0.71 -31.91
N SER A 137 -7.88 0.23 -31.54
CA SER A 137 -6.59 -0.09 -30.91
C SER A 137 -6.71 -0.72 -29.52
N LEU A 138 -7.90 -0.66 -28.91
CA LEU A 138 -8.24 -1.36 -27.66
C LEU A 138 -9.08 -2.63 -27.89
N TYR A 139 -9.11 -3.18 -29.10
CA TYR A 139 -9.73 -4.47 -29.35
C TYR A 139 -8.70 -5.60 -29.13
N PRO A 140 -8.98 -6.55 -28.23
CA PRO A 140 -8.06 -7.62 -27.96
C PRO A 140 -7.94 -8.52 -29.20
N LEU A 141 -6.71 -8.92 -29.52
CA LEU A 141 -6.47 -9.90 -30.58
C LEU A 141 -7.19 -11.21 -30.22
N TRP A 142 -7.97 -11.74 -31.16
CA TRP A 142 -8.74 -12.98 -30.94
C TRP A 142 -7.87 -14.14 -30.45
N THR A 143 -6.64 -14.24 -30.95
CA THR A 143 -5.65 -15.24 -30.52
C THR A 143 -5.30 -15.12 -29.03
N SER A 144 -5.17 -13.90 -28.50
CA SER A 144 -4.93 -13.63 -27.08
C SER A 144 -6.15 -14.00 -26.24
N VAL A 145 -7.37 -13.71 -26.74
CA VAL A 145 -8.62 -14.08 -26.08
C VAL A 145 -8.78 -15.60 -26.00
N CYS A 146 -8.61 -16.32 -27.12
CA CYS A 146 -8.67 -17.78 -27.14
C CYS A 146 -7.68 -18.41 -26.17
N ARG A 147 -6.45 -17.89 -26.12
CA ARG A 147 -5.43 -18.42 -25.21
C ARG A 147 -5.78 -18.15 -23.74
N ALA A 148 -6.31 -16.97 -23.42
CA ALA A 148 -6.80 -16.67 -22.07
C ALA A 148 -7.96 -17.59 -21.67
N LEU A 149 -8.86 -17.94 -22.60
CA LEU A 149 -9.95 -18.90 -22.37
C LEU A 149 -9.44 -20.34 -22.18
N LEU A 150 -8.42 -20.76 -22.94
CA LEU A 150 -7.82 -22.09 -22.86
C LEU A 150 -6.94 -22.29 -21.61
N GLU A 151 -6.25 -21.24 -21.16
CA GLU A 151 -5.39 -21.30 -19.97
C GLU A 151 -6.19 -21.38 -18.65
N GLY A 152 -7.52 -21.15 -18.70
CA GLY A 152 -8.41 -21.23 -17.53
C GLY A 152 -8.13 -20.11 -16.53
N GLY A 153 -9.17 -19.43 -16.04
CA GLY A 153 -9.06 -18.31 -15.09
C GLY A 153 -8.43 -18.62 -13.72
N ALA A 154 -7.78 -19.77 -13.54
CA ALA A 154 -7.12 -20.21 -12.31
C ALA A 154 -5.59 -20.10 -12.33
N GLY A 155 -4.99 -19.55 -13.40
CA GLY A 155 -3.54 -19.36 -13.50
C GLY A 155 -3.18 -17.95 -13.94
N HIS A 156 -2.14 -17.37 -13.34
CA HIS A 156 -1.47 -16.13 -13.75
C HIS A 156 -0.71 -16.32 -15.09
N GLY A 157 -1.36 -16.91 -16.09
CA GLY A 157 -0.80 -17.26 -17.38
C GLY A 157 -0.13 -16.05 -18.05
N ALA A 158 1.01 -16.31 -18.69
CA ALA A 158 1.85 -15.30 -19.34
C ALA A 158 1.08 -14.44 -20.37
N ASN A 159 -0.14 -14.81 -20.78
CA ASN A 159 -0.90 -14.14 -21.84
C ASN A 159 -2.17 -13.38 -21.41
N GLN A 160 -2.70 -13.57 -20.18
CA GLN A 160 -3.98 -12.94 -19.79
C GLN A 160 -3.96 -11.39 -19.85
N GLY A 161 -2.85 -10.75 -19.46
CA GLY A 161 -2.69 -9.28 -19.52
C GLY A 161 -2.73 -8.64 -20.92
N TYR A 162 -2.57 -9.41 -22.00
CA TYR A 162 -2.75 -8.88 -23.37
C TYR A 162 -4.23 -8.83 -23.80
N ALA A 163 -5.13 -9.46 -23.05
CA ALA A 163 -6.54 -9.57 -23.38
C ALA A 163 -7.47 -8.97 -22.31
N ARG A 164 -6.95 -8.55 -21.15
CA ARG A 164 -7.72 -7.93 -20.07
C ARG A 164 -7.59 -6.42 -20.11
N HIS A 165 -8.72 -5.73 -20.23
CA HIS A 165 -8.76 -4.28 -20.10
C HIS A 165 -8.57 -3.84 -18.65
N GLN A 166 -7.82 -2.75 -18.49
CA GLN A 166 -7.62 -2.04 -17.23
C GLN A 166 -8.32 -0.69 -17.32
N LEU A 167 -9.02 -0.30 -16.27
CA LEU A 167 -9.81 0.93 -16.24
C LEU A 167 -9.37 1.80 -15.08
N ALA A 168 -9.42 3.12 -15.26
CA ALA A 168 -9.34 4.10 -14.19
C ALA A 168 -10.33 5.23 -14.45
N VAL A 169 -11.01 5.68 -13.41
CA VAL A 169 -11.97 6.79 -13.48
C VAL A 169 -11.48 7.91 -12.59
N SER A 170 -11.45 9.10 -13.15
CA SER A 170 -11.10 10.31 -12.41
C SER A 170 -12.20 10.68 -11.40
N SER A 171 -11.80 11.06 -10.19
CA SER A 171 -12.75 11.56 -9.20
C SER A 171 -13.22 12.98 -9.52
N ASN A 172 -12.31 13.88 -9.90
CA ASN A 172 -12.65 15.31 -10.02
C ASN A 172 -13.00 15.72 -11.46
N SER A 173 -12.51 15.00 -12.46
CA SER A 173 -12.76 15.31 -13.88
C SER A 173 -13.66 14.27 -14.55
N SER A 174 -14.08 14.56 -15.79
CA SER A 174 -14.84 13.65 -16.65
C SER A 174 -13.94 12.70 -17.44
N LEU A 175 -12.80 12.31 -16.86
CA LEU A 175 -11.83 11.45 -17.53
C LEU A 175 -12.01 9.98 -17.17
N VAL A 176 -11.86 9.12 -18.18
CA VAL A 176 -11.69 7.68 -18.04
C VAL A 176 -10.47 7.23 -18.81
N ALA A 177 -9.58 6.47 -18.16
CA ALA A 177 -8.42 5.86 -18.79
C ALA A 177 -8.67 4.36 -18.99
N VAL A 178 -8.25 3.85 -20.14
CA VAL A 178 -8.44 2.47 -20.56
C VAL A 178 -7.12 1.93 -21.07
N GLY A 179 -6.65 0.84 -20.49
CA GLY A 179 -5.42 0.16 -20.86
C GLY A 179 -5.71 -1.23 -21.42
N LEU A 180 -5.02 -1.59 -22.50
CA LEU A 180 -4.99 -2.97 -23.01
C LEU A 180 -3.62 -3.27 -23.61
N GLY A 181 -2.96 -4.32 -23.13
CA GLY A 181 -1.61 -4.65 -23.59
C GLY A 181 -0.65 -3.50 -23.33
N LYS A 182 -0.14 -2.85 -24.39
CA LYS A 182 0.78 -1.70 -24.29
C LYS A 182 0.09 -0.34 -24.46
N THR A 183 -1.16 -0.36 -24.92
CA THR A 183 -1.89 0.85 -25.31
C THR A 183 -2.66 1.38 -24.11
N ILE A 184 -2.57 2.68 -23.89
CA ILE A 184 -3.35 3.45 -22.92
C ILE A 184 -4.11 4.51 -23.73
N GLN A 185 -5.41 4.62 -23.47
CA GLN A 185 -6.22 5.71 -23.99
C GLN A 185 -6.92 6.46 -22.87
N ILE A 186 -7.03 7.78 -23.01
CA ILE A 186 -7.79 8.64 -22.10
C ILE A 186 -8.90 9.31 -22.89
N TYR A 187 -10.11 9.23 -22.35
CA TYR A 187 -11.33 9.79 -22.90
C TYR A 187 -11.92 10.81 -21.94
N ASP A 188 -12.53 11.85 -22.50
CA ASP A 188 -13.50 12.68 -21.79
C ASP A 188 -14.89 12.14 -22.11
N TYR A 189 -15.59 11.59 -21.11
CA TYR A 189 -16.90 10.97 -21.32
C TYR A 189 -18.08 11.95 -21.24
N LYS A 190 -17.84 13.20 -20.82
CA LYS A 190 -18.88 14.25 -20.80
C LYS A 190 -18.83 15.13 -22.05
N ASP A 191 -17.73 15.13 -22.80
CA ASP A 191 -17.56 15.94 -24.01
C ASP A 191 -17.81 15.13 -25.31
N PRO A 192 -19.03 15.20 -25.89
CA PRO A 192 -19.43 14.42 -27.06
C PRO A 192 -18.55 14.64 -28.30
N ASP A 193 -17.99 15.84 -28.46
CA ASP A 193 -17.19 16.20 -29.64
C ASP A 193 -15.81 15.54 -29.60
N ASN A 194 -15.32 15.22 -28.40
CA ASN A 194 -14.01 14.62 -28.18
C ASN A 194 -14.03 13.08 -28.03
N LEU A 195 -15.21 12.44 -28.00
CA LEU A 195 -15.31 10.97 -27.89
C LEU A 195 -14.60 10.23 -29.04
N GLY A 196 -14.56 10.82 -30.23
CA GLY A 196 -13.92 10.23 -31.42
C GLY A 196 -12.41 10.41 -31.50
N SER A 197 -11.80 11.21 -30.61
CA SER A 197 -10.37 11.54 -30.64
C SER A 197 -9.74 11.40 -29.23
N PRO A 198 -9.64 10.15 -28.72
CA PRO A 198 -8.99 9.89 -27.45
C PRO A 198 -7.51 10.22 -27.49
N VAL A 199 -6.95 10.52 -26.32
CA VAL A 199 -5.50 10.61 -26.17
C VAL A 199 -4.95 9.19 -26.15
N GLU A 200 -4.11 8.84 -27.12
CA GLU A 200 -3.48 7.51 -27.20
C GLU A 200 -1.99 7.58 -26.85
N TYR A 201 -1.53 6.60 -26.07
CA TYR A 201 -0.14 6.43 -25.70
C TYR A 201 0.23 4.94 -25.71
N VAL A 202 1.35 4.58 -26.34
CA VAL A 202 1.79 3.19 -26.48
C VAL A 202 3.14 3.00 -25.80
N LEU A 203 3.14 2.19 -24.74
CA LEU A 203 4.31 1.88 -23.95
C LEU A 203 5.47 1.34 -24.82
N GLY A 204 6.62 1.99 -24.70
CA GLY A 204 7.87 1.63 -25.37
C GLY A 204 7.97 1.93 -26.86
N GLN A 205 6.96 2.58 -27.46
CA GLN A 205 7.02 3.03 -28.86
C GLN A 205 7.05 4.55 -28.99
N THR A 206 6.33 5.25 -28.13
CA THR A 206 6.31 6.71 -28.08
C THR A 206 7.56 7.24 -27.39
N GLU A 207 8.11 8.34 -27.91
CA GLU A 207 9.25 9.03 -27.29
C GLU A 207 8.89 9.48 -25.86
N THR A 208 9.58 8.91 -24.89
CA THR A 208 9.41 9.21 -23.47
C THR A 208 10.20 10.45 -23.10
N VAL A 209 9.51 11.47 -22.60
CA VAL A 209 10.14 12.70 -22.13
C VAL A 209 10.08 12.71 -20.61
N PHE A 210 11.22 12.66 -19.94
CA PHE A 210 11.26 12.85 -18.49
C PHE A 210 10.86 14.30 -18.16
N SER A 211 9.88 14.46 -17.27
CA SER A 211 9.45 15.78 -16.80
C SER A 211 10.63 16.52 -16.16
N SER A 212 10.66 17.85 -16.21
CA SER A 212 11.73 18.64 -15.58
C SER A 212 11.80 18.46 -14.06
N SER A 213 10.68 18.01 -13.48
CA SER A 213 10.54 17.65 -12.07
C SER A 213 10.84 16.17 -11.77
N SER A 214 11.13 15.36 -12.80
CA SER A 214 11.45 13.94 -12.67
C SER A 214 12.96 13.71 -12.68
N SER A 215 13.39 12.60 -12.07
CA SER A 215 14.78 12.22 -12.13
C SER A 215 15.15 11.70 -13.52
N ALA A 216 16.26 12.18 -14.06
CA ALA A 216 16.78 11.68 -15.33
C ALA A 216 17.23 10.22 -15.14
N PRO A 217 16.94 9.33 -16.10
CA PRO A 217 17.33 7.94 -15.99
C PRO A 217 18.86 7.78 -15.99
N GLY A 218 19.37 6.80 -15.23
CA GLY A 218 20.77 6.41 -15.32
C GLY A 218 21.13 5.73 -16.65
N PRO A 219 22.43 5.51 -16.93
CA PRO A 219 22.91 5.01 -18.23
C PRO A 219 22.40 3.61 -18.62
N ASN A 220 21.91 2.83 -17.65
CA ASN A 220 21.37 1.47 -17.85
C ASN A 220 19.85 1.41 -17.90
N TYR A 221 19.19 2.56 -18.01
CA TYR A 221 17.75 2.62 -18.19
C TYR A 221 17.34 1.98 -19.51
N ARG A 222 16.34 1.10 -19.43
CA ARG A 222 15.69 0.51 -20.59
C ARG A 222 14.22 0.87 -20.57
N GLU A 223 13.73 1.21 -21.74
CA GLU A 223 12.31 1.45 -21.94
C GLU A 223 11.53 0.15 -21.74
N THR A 224 10.27 0.28 -21.33
CA THR A 224 9.47 -0.89 -20.96
C THR A 224 9.10 -1.72 -22.19
N ASP A 225 9.10 -3.04 -22.03
CA ASP A 225 8.57 -3.99 -22.99
C ASP A 225 7.35 -4.75 -22.47
N GLY A 226 6.91 -4.45 -21.24
CA GLY A 226 5.80 -5.08 -20.55
C GLY A 226 4.42 -4.62 -21.01
N VAL A 227 3.40 -4.94 -20.21
CA VAL A 227 1.99 -4.62 -20.47
C VAL A 227 1.35 -3.95 -19.27
N VAL A 228 0.31 -3.14 -19.51
CA VAL A 228 -0.50 -2.48 -18.49
C VAL A 228 -1.19 -3.52 -17.62
N GLU A 229 -0.87 -3.53 -16.33
CA GLU A 229 -1.51 -4.37 -15.30
C GLU A 229 -2.53 -3.59 -14.47
N SER A 230 -2.34 -2.29 -14.25
CA SER A 230 -3.33 -1.45 -13.56
C SER A 230 -3.16 0.02 -13.93
N LEU A 231 -4.25 0.78 -13.85
CA LEU A 231 -4.30 2.23 -14.06
C LEU A 231 -4.97 2.91 -12.86
N GLU A 232 -4.52 4.12 -12.51
CA GLU A 232 -5.13 4.92 -11.46
C GLU A 232 -4.80 6.41 -11.63
N PHE A 233 -5.81 7.28 -11.58
CA PHE A 233 -5.61 8.73 -11.51
C PHE A 233 -5.20 9.15 -10.10
N VAL A 234 -4.22 10.06 -9.99
CA VAL A 234 -3.76 10.60 -8.71
C VAL A 234 -4.57 11.84 -8.36
N GLN A 235 -5.40 11.74 -7.31
CA GLN A 235 -6.33 12.80 -6.92
C GLN A 235 -5.61 14.07 -6.40
N ASP A 236 -4.54 13.91 -5.60
CA ASP A 236 -3.82 15.03 -4.96
C ASP A 236 -3.25 16.03 -5.96
N ASP A 237 -2.99 15.59 -7.19
CA ASP A 237 -2.45 16.42 -8.27
C ASP A 237 -3.54 16.77 -9.30
N GLY A 238 -4.81 16.80 -8.89
CA GLY A 238 -5.94 17.23 -9.73
C GLY A 238 -6.19 16.33 -10.93
N ASP A 239 -5.92 15.03 -10.80
CA ASP A 239 -6.02 14.03 -11.87
C ASP A 239 -5.06 14.32 -13.07
N MET A 240 -3.98 15.06 -12.82
CA MET A 240 -2.91 15.37 -13.79
C MET A 240 -1.79 14.32 -13.83
N LEU A 241 -1.87 13.31 -12.96
CA LEU A 241 -0.98 12.14 -12.99
C LEU A 241 -1.78 10.86 -13.13
N LEU A 242 -1.24 9.95 -13.95
CA LEU A 242 -1.76 8.61 -14.16
C LEU A 242 -0.70 7.61 -13.71
N ARG A 243 -0.99 6.90 -12.62
CA ARG A 243 -0.17 5.80 -12.13
C ARG A 243 -0.46 4.56 -12.97
N VAL A 244 0.57 4.05 -13.62
CA VAL A 244 0.55 2.85 -14.46
C VAL A 244 1.42 1.79 -13.82
N ALA A 245 0.83 0.65 -13.44
CA ALA A 245 1.61 -0.55 -13.14
C ALA A 245 1.78 -1.35 -14.43
N ILE A 246 3.01 -1.70 -14.74
CA ILE A 246 3.43 -2.37 -15.96
C ILE A 246 4.05 -3.69 -15.54
N GLY A 247 3.49 -4.80 -15.97
CA GLY A 247 3.98 -6.13 -15.65
C GLY A 247 4.54 -6.86 -16.84
N LYS A 248 5.06 -8.06 -16.56
CA LYS A 248 5.65 -8.97 -17.55
C LYS A 248 6.80 -8.35 -18.34
N GLU A 249 7.57 -7.48 -17.70
CA GLU A 249 8.82 -7.03 -18.29
C GLU A 249 9.80 -8.20 -18.46
N SER A 250 10.62 -8.16 -19.50
CA SER A 250 11.60 -9.23 -19.78
C SER A 250 12.68 -9.35 -18.70
N ASN A 251 12.83 -8.33 -17.83
CA ASN A 251 13.81 -8.36 -16.76
C ASN A 251 13.31 -9.23 -15.59
N PRO A 252 13.95 -10.39 -15.31
CA PRO A 252 13.49 -11.30 -14.27
C PRO A 252 13.58 -10.72 -12.85
N ASN A 253 14.45 -9.73 -12.63
CA ASN A 253 14.61 -9.06 -11.33
C ASN A 253 13.63 -7.89 -11.16
N ARG A 254 12.99 -7.44 -12.25
CA ARG A 254 12.07 -6.29 -12.28
C ARG A 254 10.82 -6.67 -13.07
N THR A 255 10.08 -7.65 -12.58
CA THR A 255 8.89 -8.18 -13.29
C THR A 255 7.71 -7.22 -13.31
N CYS A 256 7.72 -6.21 -12.44
CA CYS A 256 6.70 -5.17 -12.35
C CYS A 256 7.39 -3.81 -12.19
N ARG A 257 6.89 -2.83 -12.95
CA ARG A 257 7.37 -1.45 -13.00
C ARG A 257 6.19 -0.53 -12.74
N VAL A 258 6.37 0.45 -11.86
CA VAL A 258 5.39 1.52 -11.66
C VAL A 258 5.91 2.78 -12.30
N ARG A 259 5.07 3.41 -13.12
CA ARG A 259 5.34 4.67 -13.81
C ARG A 259 4.21 5.66 -13.59
N TYR A 260 4.55 6.90 -13.29
CA TYR A 260 3.61 8.02 -13.23
C TYR A 260 3.76 8.83 -14.51
N LEU A 261 2.69 8.88 -15.30
CA LEU A 261 2.60 9.67 -16.53
C LEU A 261 1.96 11.03 -16.24
N GLY A 262 2.39 12.07 -16.94
CA GLY A 262 1.92 13.44 -16.78
C GLY A 262 3.00 14.39 -16.24
N ASP A 263 2.61 15.66 -16.07
CA ASP A 263 3.43 16.73 -15.49
C ASP A 263 2.55 17.81 -14.83
N PRO A 264 2.29 17.71 -13.51
CA PRO A 264 1.43 18.66 -12.80
C PRO A 264 1.92 20.11 -12.89
N SER A 265 3.22 20.33 -13.14
CA SER A 265 3.78 21.69 -13.22
C SER A 265 3.32 22.46 -14.47
N ARG A 266 2.80 21.75 -15.47
CA ARG A 266 2.35 22.29 -16.76
C ARG A 266 0.84 22.47 -16.85
N SER A 267 0.09 22.16 -15.79
CA SER A 267 -1.35 22.40 -15.81
C SER A 267 -1.64 23.90 -15.85
N THR A 268 -2.40 24.35 -16.84
CA THR A 268 -2.91 25.72 -16.91
C THR A 268 -4.39 25.72 -16.56
N GLN A 269 -4.86 26.73 -15.82
CA GLN A 269 -6.26 26.79 -15.36
C GLN A 269 -7.30 26.90 -16.49
N GLU A 270 -6.87 27.29 -17.69
CA GLU A 270 -7.76 27.53 -18.85
C GLU A 270 -7.85 26.34 -19.82
N GLN A 271 -7.01 25.32 -19.67
CA GLN A 271 -6.94 24.18 -20.59
C GLN A 271 -7.92 23.08 -20.18
N SER A 272 -8.60 22.48 -21.16
CA SER A 272 -9.45 21.30 -20.88
C SER A 272 -8.60 20.13 -20.40
N ALA A 273 -9.16 19.30 -19.51
CA ALA A 273 -8.43 18.18 -18.92
C ALA A 273 -7.90 17.20 -19.99
N LEU A 274 -8.68 16.97 -21.06
CA LEU A 274 -8.26 16.12 -22.18
C LEU A 274 -7.12 16.74 -22.99
N GLU A 275 -7.15 18.06 -23.23
CA GLU A 275 -6.10 18.76 -23.97
C GLU A 275 -4.78 18.79 -23.19
N TYR A 276 -4.85 18.86 -21.86
CA TYR A 276 -3.69 18.66 -21.01
C TYR A 276 -3.06 17.28 -21.25
N TRP A 277 -3.88 16.21 -21.26
CA TRP A 277 -3.37 14.86 -21.46
C TRP A 277 -2.78 14.66 -22.86
N ARG A 278 -3.34 15.27 -23.91
CA ARG A 278 -2.76 15.23 -25.27
C ARG A 278 -1.30 15.71 -25.29
N GLN A 279 -0.98 16.71 -24.48
CA GLN A 279 0.33 17.34 -24.46
C GLN A 279 1.31 16.69 -23.47
N ASN A 280 0.81 15.90 -22.51
CA ASN A 280 1.61 15.46 -21.36
C ASN A 280 1.57 13.94 -21.10
N ILE A 281 0.77 13.13 -21.81
CA ILE A 281 0.69 11.67 -21.57
C ILE A 281 2.03 10.94 -21.79
N ASN A 282 2.88 11.45 -22.69
CA ASN A 282 4.20 10.90 -22.96
C ASN A 282 5.28 11.35 -21.98
N ARG A 283 4.92 12.22 -21.02
CA ARG A 283 5.84 12.71 -20.00
C ARG A 283 5.88 11.76 -18.81
N VAL A 284 7.08 11.44 -18.38
CA VAL A 284 7.32 10.58 -17.22
C VAL A 284 7.63 11.46 -16.01
N TYR A 285 6.73 11.47 -15.04
CA TYR A 285 6.92 12.20 -13.78
C TYR A 285 7.78 11.41 -12.79
N LEU A 286 7.56 10.09 -12.70
CA LEU A 286 8.30 9.20 -11.82
C LEU A 286 8.32 7.79 -12.40
N ASP A 287 9.45 7.11 -12.31
CA ASP A 287 9.60 5.75 -12.79
C ASP A 287 10.43 4.89 -11.85
N SER A 288 9.83 3.80 -11.34
CA SER A 288 10.49 2.85 -10.45
C SER A 288 11.83 2.31 -10.96
N VAL A 289 11.96 2.09 -12.28
CA VAL A 289 13.18 1.58 -12.90
C VAL A 289 14.24 2.67 -12.96
N ALA A 290 13.85 3.91 -13.29
CA ALA A 290 14.76 5.06 -13.28
C ALA A 290 15.28 5.31 -11.85
N LEU A 291 14.39 5.28 -10.85
CA LEU A 291 14.78 5.41 -9.44
C LEU A 291 15.76 4.32 -9.01
N ALA A 292 15.49 3.07 -9.41
CA ALA A 292 16.39 1.96 -9.09
C ALA A 292 17.76 2.07 -9.76
N THR A 293 17.88 2.77 -10.89
CA THR A 293 19.19 3.03 -11.52
C THR A 293 19.99 4.15 -10.85
N ILE A 294 19.33 5.04 -10.11
CA ILE A 294 19.96 6.18 -9.42
C ILE A 294 20.43 5.77 -8.01
N LEU A 295 19.68 4.93 -7.30
CA LEU A 295 19.94 4.62 -5.89
C LEU A 295 21.29 3.88 -5.64
N LEU A 296 21.78 3.08 -6.58
CA LEU A 296 23.05 2.34 -6.45
C LEU A 296 23.70 2.08 -7.82
N ASN A 297 25.04 2.12 -7.86
CA ASN A 297 25.85 1.79 -9.03
C ASN A 297 25.64 0.33 -9.49
N ASN A 298 24.72 0.14 -10.44
CA ASN A 298 24.65 -0.99 -11.38
C ASN A 298 24.29 -2.40 -10.91
N ASP A 299 23.68 -2.57 -9.73
CA ASP A 299 23.08 -3.86 -9.42
C ASP A 299 21.71 -3.98 -10.09
N TYR A 300 21.63 -4.80 -11.15
CA TYR A 300 20.37 -5.23 -11.80
C TYR A 300 19.38 -5.92 -10.85
N LYS A 301 19.70 -6.02 -9.56
CA LYS A 301 18.90 -6.63 -8.49
C LYS A 301 18.09 -5.60 -7.70
N THR A 302 18.43 -4.31 -7.76
CA THR A 302 17.66 -3.27 -7.07
C THR A 302 16.33 -3.05 -7.77
N ALA A 303 15.23 -3.10 -7.01
CA ALA A 303 13.88 -2.86 -7.49
C ALA A 303 13.04 -2.11 -6.46
N PHE A 304 12.27 -1.14 -6.96
CA PHE A 304 11.21 -0.48 -6.21
C PHE A 304 9.85 -0.98 -6.71
N ASN A 305 9.16 -1.77 -5.92
CA ASN A 305 7.86 -2.33 -6.28
C ASN A 305 6.72 -1.59 -5.60
N GLY A 306 5.58 -1.49 -6.29
CA GLY A 306 4.35 -0.95 -5.70
C GLY A 306 4.41 0.54 -5.34
N ILE A 307 5.29 1.33 -5.97
CA ILE A 307 5.48 2.77 -5.66
C ILE A 307 4.13 3.49 -5.50
N ARG A 308 4.00 4.24 -4.41
CA ARG A 308 2.86 5.11 -4.09
C ARG A 308 3.38 6.47 -3.65
N LEU A 309 2.94 7.54 -4.32
CA LEU A 309 3.19 8.91 -3.87
C LEU A 309 2.47 9.17 -2.54
N LEU A 310 3.14 9.87 -1.63
CA LEU A 310 2.51 10.36 -0.40
C LEU A 310 1.78 11.68 -0.66
N PRO A 311 0.78 12.04 0.18
CA PRO A 311 0.10 13.32 0.11
C PRO A 311 1.11 14.48 0.13
N ARG A 312 0.88 15.48 -0.72
CA ARG A 312 1.84 16.56 -0.92
C ARG A 312 1.88 17.49 0.30
N SER A 313 3.07 17.64 0.91
CA SER A 313 3.29 18.71 1.88
C SER A 313 3.35 20.06 1.15
N PRO A 314 2.63 21.11 1.61
CA PRO A 314 2.55 22.39 0.92
C PRO A 314 3.88 23.17 0.86
N SER A 315 4.90 22.77 1.63
CA SER A 315 6.14 23.53 1.81
C SER A 315 7.36 22.99 1.05
N THR A 316 7.27 21.85 0.36
CA THR A 316 8.45 21.18 -0.22
C THR A 316 8.38 21.03 -1.74
N THR A 317 9.50 21.31 -2.40
CA THR A 317 9.72 21.02 -3.83
C THR A 317 9.98 19.54 -4.09
N SER A 318 10.40 18.77 -3.07
CA SER A 318 10.59 17.32 -3.13
C SER A 318 9.26 16.57 -3.05
N ARG A 319 9.15 15.44 -3.75
CA ARG A 319 8.01 14.53 -3.65
C ARG A 319 8.40 13.28 -2.87
N SER A 320 7.63 12.99 -1.83
CA SER A 320 7.78 11.77 -1.02
C SER A 320 6.98 10.61 -1.63
N PHE A 321 7.54 9.42 -1.55
CA PHE A 321 6.88 8.18 -1.96
C PHE A 321 7.21 7.04 -1.00
N ILE A 322 6.36 6.03 -1.01
CA ILE A 322 6.59 4.74 -0.36
C ILE A 322 6.68 3.63 -1.40
N ALA A 323 7.56 2.67 -1.16
CA ALA A 323 7.75 1.52 -2.03
C ALA A 323 8.23 0.29 -1.24
N ALA A 324 8.00 -0.90 -1.81
CA ALA A 324 8.74 -2.09 -1.43
C ALA A 324 10.12 -2.06 -2.10
N LEU A 325 11.16 -1.82 -1.32
CA LEU A 325 12.55 -1.86 -1.76
C LEU A 325 13.10 -3.28 -1.65
N LYS A 326 13.66 -3.76 -2.75
CA LYS A 326 14.45 -4.99 -2.80
C LYS A 326 15.83 -4.63 -3.31
N THR A 327 16.84 -4.77 -2.48
CA THR A 327 18.26 -4.75 -2.87
C THR A 327 18.86 -6.13 -2.57
N GLN A 328 20.16 -6.29 -2.84
CA GLN A 328 20.86 -7.51 -2.46
C GLN A 328 20.88 -7.72 -0.93
N ASP A 329 21.00 -6.63 -0.17
CA ASP A 329 21.22 -6.69 1.27
C ASP A 329 19.97 -6.33 2.10
N VAL A 330 19.04 -5.57 1.53
CA VAL A 330 17.87 -5.03 2.24
C VAL A 330 16.59 -5.36 1.48
N GLN A 331 15.62 -5.95 2.18
CA GLN A 331 14.27 -6.16 1.67
C GLN A 331 13.29 -5.60 2.67
N GLY A 332 12.61 -4.52 2.32
CA GLY A 332 11.76 -3.79 3.26
C GLY A 332 10.87 -2.79 2.56
N TYR A 333 9.87 -2.28 3.27
CA TYR A 333 9.17 -1.08 2.83
C TYR A 333 9.98 0.14 3.22
N CYS A 334 10.08 1.14 2.34
CA CYS A 334 10.82 2.35 2.62
C CYS A 334 10.06 3.60 2.18
N ILE A 335 10.29 4.70 2.89
CA ILE A 335 9.83 6.03 2.53
C ILE A 335 11.04 6.82 2.06
N ALA A 336 10.91 7.41 0.88
CA ALA A 336 11.97 8.15 0.22
C ALA A 336 11.44 9.43 -0.41
N ASN A 337 12.31 10.42 -0.58
CA ASN A 337 11.99 11.63 -1.33
C ASN A 337 12.85 11.70 -2.59
N VAL A 338 12.24 12.26 -3.63
CA VAL A 338 12.92 12.65 -4.86
C VAL A 338 12.92 14.17 -4.91
N THR A 339 14.13 14.74 -4.99
CA THR A 339 14.31 16.17 -5.20
C THR A 339 14.49 16.42 -6.70
N PRO A 340 13.64 17.27 -7.32
CA PRO A 340 13.78 17.60 -8.73
C PRO A 340 15.07 18.40 -8.98
N SER A 341 15.78 18.11 -10.07
CA SER A 341 16.95 18.88 -10.50
C SER A 341 16.52 20.22 -11.10
N SER A 342 16.53 21.28 -10.31
CA SER A 342 16.35 22.63 -10.83
C SER A 342 17.67 23.15 -11.42
N SER A 343 17.83 23.10 -12.76
CA SER A 343 18.92 23.67 -13.57
C SER A 343 19.96 22.68 -14.12
N PRO A 344 20.49 22.87 -15.36
CA PRO A 344 21.74 22.25 -15.81
C PRO A 344 22.89 22.94 -15.05
N LEU A 345 23.19 22.44 -13.86
CA LEU A 345 24.41 22.80 -13.13
C LEU A 345 25.54 21.85 -13.56
N PRO A 346 26.81 22.32 -13.50
CA PRO A 346 27.93 21.65 -14.13
C PRO A 346 28.09 20.22 -13.60
N ASP A 347 28.25 19.27 -14.52
CA ASP A 347 28.62 17.84 -14.53
C ASP A 347 28.82 17.00 -13.23
N ASP A 348 28.66 17.51 -12.00
CA ASP A 348 29.07 16.85 -10.76
C ASP A 348 28.02 16.81 -9.62
N GLU A 349 26.85 17.46 -9.72
CA GLU A 349 25.77 17.28 -8.72
C GLU A 349 24.70 16.27 -9.19
N GLU A 350 24.92 15.00 -8.87
CA GLU A 350 24.00 13.90 -9.13
C GLU A 350 22.69 14.08 -8.34
N GLN A 351 21.55 13.89 -9.02
CA GLN A 351 20.23 13.84 -8.39
C GLN A 351 20.19 12.78 -7.29
N GLN A 352 19.84 13.19 -6.07
CA GLN A 352 19.91 12.32 -4.90
C GLN A 352 18.54 11.77 -4.51
N ILE A 353 18.38 10.45 -4.53
CA ILE A 353 17.28 9.77 -3.85
C ILE A 353 17.70 9.58 -2.39
N ILE A 354 16.93 10.14 -1.47
CA ILE A 354 17.19 10.01 -0.04
C ILE A 354 16.12 9.10 0.55
N ILE A 355 16.54 7.95 1.07
CA ILE A 355 15.68 7.06 1.86
C ILE A 355 15.70 7.56 3.30
N PHE A 356 14.57 8.04 3.81
CA PHE A 356 14.46 8.59 5.16
C PHE A 356 14.09 7.52 6.19
N HIS A 357 13.35 6.50 5.76
CA HIS A 357 12.82 5.53 6.71
C HIS A 357 12.70 4.14 6.10
N HIS A 358 13.13 3.13 6.87
CA HIS A 358 12.88 1.72 6.60
C HIS A 358 11.84 1.21 7.59
N LEU A 359 10.72 0.74 7.07
CA LEU A 359 9.69 0.09 7.86
C LEU A 359 10.11 -1.35 8.18
N PRO A 360 9.77 -1.88 9.37
CA PRO A 360 10.05 -3.26 9.73
C PRO A 360 9.48 -4.25 8.73
N SER A 361 10.31 -5.23 8.36
CA SER A 361 9.93 -6.35 7.50
C SER A 361 10.55 -7.63 8.07
N LYS A 362 9.98 -8.79 7.72
CA LYS A 362 10.45 -10.08 8.21
C LYS A 362 11.94 -10.32 7.88
N THR A 363 12.38 -9.90 6.71
CA THR A 363 13.73 -10.07 6.19
C THR A 363 14.77 -9.18 6.86
N ASN A 364 14.39 -7.99 7.32
CA ASN A 364 15.31 -7.07 8.02
C ASN A 364 15.78 -7.59 9.39
N HIS A 365 15.05 -8.56 9.98
CA HIS A 365 15.38 -9.16 11.26
C HIS A 365 15.97 -10.57 11.18
N LEU A 366 16.11 -11.12 9.97
CA LEU A 366 16.86 -12.34 9.71
C LEU A 366 18.33 -11.95 9.49
N THR A 367 19.10 -11.84 10.57
CA THR A 367 20.55 -11.64 10.46
C THR A 367 21.21 -12.79 9.67
N PRO A 368 22.18 -12.52 8.78
CA PRO A 368 22.96 -13.55 8.09
C PRO A 368 24.04 -14.19 8.98
N SER A 369 23.84 -14.26 10.30
CA SER A 369 24.77 -14.92 11.23
C SER A 369 24.04 -15.71 12.31
N SER A 370 23.45 -16.84 11.91
CA SER A 370 23.28 -17.99 12.80
C SER A 370 22.99 -19.22 11.96
N HIS A 371 24.03 -19.77 11.33
CA HIS A 371 24.15 -21.22 11.34
C HIS A 371 24.44 -21.65 12.79
N SER A 372 23.41 -21.62 13.63
CA SER A 372 23.36 -22.42 14.85
C SER A 372 21.98 -23.06 14.92
N PRO A 373 21.89 -24.39 14.91
CA PRO A 373 20.63 -25.12 14.89
C PRO A 373 20.07 -25.22 16.31
N THR A 374 19.87 -24.10 17.01
CA THR A 374 19.34 -24.12 18.38
C THR A 374 18.83 -22.75 18.81
N SER A 375 17.61 -22.40 18.40
CA SER A 375 16.71 -21.66 19.28
C SER A 375 15.48 -22.53 19.47
N LYS A 376 15.42 -23.12 20.67
CA LYS A 376 14.40 -24.03 21.14
C LYS A 376 13.03 -23.42 20.91
N ALA A 377 12.31 -23.93 19.92
CA ALA A 377 10.87 -24.05 20.02
C ALA A 377 10.59 -24.69 21.38
N THR A 378 9.83 -24.01 22.21
CA THR A 378 9.29 -24.61 23.43
C THR A 378 8.39 -25.74 22.96
N THR A 379 8.96 -26.95 22.99
CA THR A 379 8.28 -28.22 22.80
C THR A 379 7.28 -28.39 23.94
N THR A 380 6.09 -27.83 23.78
CA THR A 380 4.89 -28.60 24.13
C THR A 380 4.72 -29.59 22.99
N SER A 381 5.03 -30.84 23.31
CA SER A 381 4.79 -32.02 22.49
C SER A 381 3.39 -32.01 21.91
N ASP A 382 3.31 -31.76 20.60
CA ASP A 382 2.50 -32.56 19.67
C ASP A 382 3.06 -32.33 18.27
N SER A 383 4.04 -33.17 17.93
CA SER A 383 4.58 -33.30 16.59
C SER A 383 3.60 -34.08 15.73
N THR A 384 2.57 -33.43 15.21
CA THR A 384 1.92 -33.90 13.99
C THR A 384 2.67 -33.29 12.81
N ASN A 385 3.47 -34.13 12.16
CA ASN A 385 3.85 -33.95 10.77
C ASN A 385 2.57 -33.78 9.96
N ILE A 386 2.13 -32.55 9.72
CA ILE A 386 1.10 -32.26 8.72
C ILE A 386 1.79 -32.47 7.38
N SER A 387 1.67 -33.70 6.91
CA SER A 387 2.05 -34.10 5.56
C SER A 387 1.44 -33.12 4.56
N LEU A 388 2.14 -32.89 3.44
CA LEU A 388 1.67 -32.17 2.25
C LEU A 388 0.37 -32.73 1.62
N ILE A 389 -0.37 -33.59 2.32
CA ILE A 389 -1.56 -34.32 1.88
C ILE A 389 -2.82 -33.86 2.64
N ASP A 390 -2.73 -33.09 3.74
CA ASP A 390 -3.89 -32.51 4.45
C ASP A 390 -4.30 -31.12 3.92
N GLN A 391 -4.31 -30.95 2.58
CA GLN A 391 -4.65 -29.71 1.87
C GLN A 391 -6.11 -29.22 2.01
N THR A 392 -6.86 -29.69 3.00
CA THR A 392 -8.26 -29.30 3.25
C THR A 392 -8.59 -29.16 4.74
N LEU A 393 -7.61 -29.04 5.63
CA LEU A 393 -7.85 -28.61 7.01
C LEU A 393 -8.16 -27.11 7.05
N ASN A 394 -9.39 -26.80 6.63
CA ASN A 394 -10.15 -25.57 6.82
C ASN A 394 -9.28 -24.31 6.96
N ASP A 395 -8.96 -23.66 5.83
CA ASP A 395 -8.17 -22.41 5.76
C ASP A 395 -8.58 -21.38 6.83
N LYS A 396 -9.87 -21.36 7.20
CA LYS A 396 -10.41 -20.51 8.26
C LYS A 396 -9.84 -20.78 9.66
N ALA A 397 -9.61 -22.05 10.01
CA ALA A 397 -9.05 -22.43 11.31
C ALA A 397 -7.57 -22.01 11.39
N VAL A 398 -6.82 -22.20 10.30
CA VAL A 398 -5.42 -21.75 10.19
C VAL A 398 -5.34 -20.23 10.25
N VAL A 399 -6.19 -19.52 9.52
CA VAL A 399 -6.30 -18.06 9.57
C VAL A 399 -6.62 -17.58 10.98
N ALA A 400 -7.64 -18.15 11.65
CA ALA A 400 -8.00 -17.77 13.01
C ALA A 400 -6.87 -18.03 14.01
N GLN A 401 -6.15 -19.14 13.87
CA GLN A 401 -4.98 -19.45 14.69
C GLN A 401 -3.85 -18.45 14.45
N ASN A 402 -3.57 -18.11 13.20
CA ASN A 402 -2.52 -17.16 12.83
C ASN A 402 -2.83 -15.74 13.34
N LEU A 403 -4.09 -15.30 13.24
CA LEU A 403 -4.52 -14.03 13.83
C LEU A 403 -4.41 -14.06 15.36
N HIS A 404 -4.82 -15.15 16.00
CA HIS A 404 -4.68 -15.31 17.45
C HIS A 404 -3.21 -15.30 17.90
N ALA A 405 -2.30 -15.93 17.14
CA ALA A 405 -0.87 -15.87 17.37
C ALA A 405 -0.33 -14.44 17.21
N ALA A 406 -0.76 -13.72 16.17
CA ALA A 406 -0.39 -12.32 15.94
C ALA A 406 -0.91 -11.37 17.03
N HIS A 407 -2.00 -11.73 17.70
CA HIS A 407 -2.49 -11.01 18.88
C HIS A 407 -1.63 -11.30 20.12
N SER A 408 -1.34 -12.57 20.41
CA SER A 408 -0.60 -12.97 21.62
C SER A 408 0.90 -12.65 21.58
N ASN A 409 1.52 -12.65 20.41
CA ASN A 409 2.95 -12.37 20.23
C ASN A 409 3.23 -11.37 19.09
N ARG A 410 2.56 -10.21 19.12
CA ARG A 410 2.60 -9.21 18.03
C ARG A 410 4.00 -8.75 17.59
N TRP A 411 4.98 -8.80 18.49
CA TRP A 411 6.34 -8.32 18.26
C TRP A 411 7.24 -9.38 17.63
N ASP A 412 6.72 -10.58 17.40
CA ASP A 412 7.45 -11.59 16.64
C ASP A 412 7.57 -11.13 15.18
N THR A 413 8.81 -11.15 14.69
CA THR A 413 9.21 -10.85 13.32
C THR A 413 8.45 -11.66 12.28
N ILE A 414 7.91 -12.83 12.65
CA ILE A 414 7.09 -13.64 11.76
C ILE A 414 5.84 -12.87 11.30
N HIS A 415 5.30 -11.96 12.12
CA HIS A 415 4.08 -11.16 11.88
C HIS A 415 4.34 -9.88 11.07
N LEU A 416 5.58 -9.63 10.67
CA LEU A 416 5.92 -8.54 9.77
C LEU A 416 5.66 -8.94 8.31
N PRO A 417 5.41 -7.96 7.42
CA PRO A 417 5.31 -8.24 5.99
C PRO A 417 6.65 -8.78 5.45
N ALA A 418 6.54 -9.69 4.48
CA ALA A 418 7.69 -10.43 3.97
C ALA A 418 8.31 -9.80 2.72
N VAL A 419 7.66 -8.78 2.15
CA VAL A 419 8.06 -8.11 0.90
C VAL A 419 8.15 -9.10 -0.27
N THR A 420 7.43 -10.21 -0.22
CA THR A 420 7.52 -11.26 -1.24
C THR A 420 6.69 -10.97 -2.48
N ALA A 421 5.66 -10.15 -2.36
CA ALA A 421 4.80 -9.77 -3.47
C ALA A 421 5.60 -9.06 -4.59
N ARG A 422 5.25 -9.36 -5.83
CA ARG A 422 5.82 -8.67 -7.02
C ARG A 422 5.29 -7.24 -7.14
N ASN A 423 4.00 -7.07 -6.85
CA ASN A 423 3.33 -5.78 -6.83
C ASN A 423 2.42 -5.72 -5.58
N PRO A 424 2.97 -5.38 -4.40
CA PRO A 424 2.14 -5.20 -3.21
C PRO A 424 1.15 -4.05 -3.43
N LEU A 425 -0.08 -4.20 -2.95
CA LEU A 425 -1.02 -3.08 -2.96
C LEU A 425 -0.72 -2.20 -1.77
N ILE A 426 -0.40 -0.94 -2.04
CA ILE A 426 -0.04 0.06 -1.03
C ILE A 426 -1.06 1.19 -1.07
N SER A 427 -1.62 1.52 0.09
CA SER A 427 -2.56 2.63 0.25
C SER A 427 -2.20 3.43 1.50
N VAL A 428 -2.31 4.76 1.39
CA VAL A 428 -2.01 5.71 2.46
C VAL A 428 -3.25 6.56 2.68
N SER A 429 -3.56 6.87 3.94
CA SER A 429 -4.67 7.76 4.29
C SER A 429 -4.45 9.18 3.75
N ASP A 430 -5.54 9.91 3.55
CA ASP A 430 -5.51 11.27 3.00
C ASP A 430 -4.69 12.25 3.87
N ASP A 431 -4.62 12.01 5.18
CA ASP A 431 -3.79 12.79 6.10
C ASP A 431 -2.34 12.29 6.22
N GLY A 432 -1.96 11.27 5.47
CA GLY A 432 -0.61 10.71 5.41
C GLY A 432 -0.18 9.96 6.68
N ARG A 433 -1.11 9.62 7.58
CA ARG A 433 -0.80 9.06 8.92
C ARG A 433 -1.00 7.57 9.05
N LEU A 434 -1.73 6.93 8.15
CA LEU A 434 -1.96 5.49 8.19
C LEU A 434 -1.60 4.89 6.84
N LEU A 435 -0.78 3.85 6.87
CA LEU A 435 -0.37 3.08 5.71
C LEU A 435 -0.93 1.66 5.83
N VAL A 436 -1.49 1.16 4.74
CA VAL A 436 -1.87 -0.25 4.61
C VAL A 436 -1.19 -0.88 3.41
N VAL A 437 -0.66 -2.08 3.65
CA VAL A 437 0.02 -2.91 2.68
C VAL A 437 -0.72 -4.25 2.60
N TYR A 438 -1.12 -4.64 1.39
CA TYR A 438 -1.58 -5.99 1.11
C TYR A 438 -0.51 -6.76 0.34
N GLU A 439 -0.17 -7.94 0.85
CA GLU A 439 0.72 -8.89 0.21
C GLU A 439 -0.05 -10.18 -0.14
N GLN A 440 -0.18 -10.45 -1.43
CA GLN A 440 -0.80 -11.68 -1.91
C GLN A 440 0.06 -12.90 -1.53
N GLY A 441 -0.60 -13.99 -1.11
CA GLY A 441 0.02 -15.26 -0.76
C GLY A 441 0.78 -15.25 0.56
N THR A 442 0.63 -14.20 1.39
CA THR A 442 1.23 -14.11 2.74
C THR A 442 0.16 -14.14 3.84
N GLY A 443 0.57 -14.09 5.11
CA GLY A 443 -0.34 -14.24 6.27
C GLY A 443 -0.09 -15.43 7.20
N HIS A 444 1.13 -16.00 7.20
CA HIS A 444 1.69 -17.06 8.08
C HIS A 444 1.61 -18.54 7.66
N SER A 445 2.73 -19.24 7.93
CA SER A 445 3.09 -20.67 7.79
C SER A 445 2.93 -21.32 6.41
N PHE A 446 1.99 -20.83 5.61
CA PHE A 446 1.64 -21.38 4.31
C PHE A 446 1.45 -20.25 3.30
N ARG A 447 1.75 -20.54 2.04
CA ARG A 447 1.38 -19.67 0.93
C ARG A 447 -0.05 -19.98 0.54
N TYR A 448 -0.94 -19.00 0.68
CA TYR A 448 -2.30 -19.14 0.18
C TYR A 448 -2.29 -19.11 -1.35
N MET A 449 -3.07 -19.99 -1.98
CA MET A 449 -3.27 -19.96 -3.44
C MET A 449 -4.11 -18.77 -3.89
N ALA A 450 -5.03 -18.30 -3.03
CA ALA A 450 -5.83 -17.10 -3.21
C ALA A 450 -5.88 -16.33 -1.88
N GLY A 451 -5.78 -15.00 -1.95
CA GLY A 451 -5.77 -14.14 -0.76
C GLY A 451 -4.38 -13.76 -0.25
N GLY A 452 -4.32 -13.22 0.96
CA GLY A 452 -3.10 -12.61 1.48
C GLY A 452 -3.26 -11.87 2.82
N GLY A 453 -2.16 -11.31 3.30
CA GLY A 453 -2.12 -10.55 4.57
C GLY A 453 -2.27 -9.05 4.36
N LEU A 454 -3.06 -8.41 5.24
CA LEU A 454 -3.19 -6.94 5.34
C LEU A 454 -2.38 -6.44 6.53
N TYR A 455 -1.40 -5.58 6.27
CA TYR A 455 -0.52 -5.00 7.29
C TYR A 455 -0.74 -3.50 7.39
N VAL A 456 -0.80 -2.97 8.61
CA VAL A 456 -1.05 -1.56 8.90
C VAL A 456 0.17 -0.97 9.60
N PHE A 457 0.57 0.22 9.18
CA PHE A 457 1.61 1.01 9.82
C PHE A 457 1.06 2.39 10.18
N SER A 458 1.47 2.89 11.36
CA SER A 458 1.32 4.30 11.68
C SER A 458 2.46 5.07 11.02
N LEU A 459 2.13 6.14 10.31
CA LEU A 459 3.07 7.10 9.77
C LEU A 459 3.00 8.36 10.64
N ASP A 460 4.13 8.77 11.20
CA ASP A 460 4.19 10.04 11.95
C ASP A 460 4.50 11.20 11.00
N ALA A 461 4.10 12.41 11.39
CA ALA A 461 4.38 13.62 10.62
C ALA A 461 5.90 13.89 10.47
N SER A 462 6.70 13.40 11.43
CA SER A 462 8.17 13.40 11.36
C SER A 462 8.71 12.45 10.30
N ILE A 463 8.04 11.31 10.08
CA ILE A 463 8.40 10.31 9.06
C ILE A 463 8.09 10.82 7.64
N THR A 464 7.08 11.67 7.50
CA THR A 464 6.70 12.31 6.22
C THR A 464 7.43 13.64 5.95
N GLY A 465 8.46 13.98 6.73
CA GLY A 465 9.40 15.07 6.42
C GLY A 465 9.13 16.43 7.07
N ALA A 466 8.36 16.52 8.17
CA ALA A 466 8.05 17.83 8.75
C ALA A 466 9.16 18.47 9.61
N VAL A 467 10.09 17.74 10.25
CA VAL A 467 11.16 18.36 11.07
C VAL A 467 12.38 17.44 11.17
N GLY A 468 13.58 17.97 10.90
CA GLY A 468 14.85 17.31 11.18
C GLY A 468 15.19 17.35 12.67
N SER A 469 14.77 16.34 13.43
CA SER A 469 15.27 16.09 14.79
C SER A 469 15.93 14.71 14.86
N GLU A 470 17.25 14.69 15.08
CA GLU A 470 18.08 13.48 15.29
C GLU A 470 17.85 12.78 16.64
N GLU A 471 16.68 12.91 17.28
CA GLU A 471 16.36 12.07 18.43
C GLU A 471 15.71 10.78 17.91
N LYS A 472 16.36 9.65 18.19
CA LYS A 472 15.92 8.29 17.84
C LYS A 472 14.40 8.14 17.99
N THR A 473 13.71 8.31 16.87
CA THR A 473 12.27 8.20 16.75
C THR A 473 11.90 6.73 16.93
N VAL A 474 10.93 6.47 17.80
CA VAL A 474 10.37 5.15 18.02
C VAL A 474 9.96 4.57 16.66
N GLN A 475 10.48 3.40 16.29
CA GLN A 475 10.16 2.79 15.00
C GLN A 475 8.72 2.24 15.02
N PRO A 476 7.87 2.58 14.04
CA PRO A 476 6.53 2.03 13.95
C PRO A 476 6.59 0.55 13.57
N TRP A 477 6.02 -0.32 14.40
CA TRP A 477 5.88 -1.74 14.09
C TRP A 477 4.58 -2.02 13.37
N SER A 478 4.63 -2.89 12.36
CA SER A 478 3.44 -3.23 11.59
C SER A 478 2.42 -4.01 12.43
N TYR A 479 1.16 -3.82 12.11
CA TYR A 479 0.05 -4.60 12.63
C TYR A 479 -0.54 -5.47 11.52
N LEU A 480 -0.53 -6.80 11.68
CA LEU A 480 -1.32 -7.69 10.82
C LEU A 480 -2.81 -7.51 11.15
N LEU A 481 -3.52 -6.77 10.30
CA LEU A 481 -4.93 -6.44 10.44
C LEU A 481 -5.84 -7.63 10.20
N ASP A 482 -5.59 -8.35 9.11
CA ASP A 482 -6.40 -9.51 8.72
C ASP A 482 -5.64 -10.38 7.71
N ILE A 483 -6.11 -11.61 7.56
CA ILE A 483 -5.72 -12.51 6.48
C ILE A 483 -6.98 -12.83 5.70
N VAL A 484 -7.03 -12.42 4.44
CA VAL A 484 -8.20 -12.62 3.59
C VAL A 484 -7.99 -13.83 2.69
N ASP A 485 -9.08 -14.56 2.43
CA ASP A 485 -9.14 -15.78 1.62
C ASP A 485 -9.49 -15.50 0.14
N VAL A 486 -9.50 -14.23 -0.25
CA VAL A 486 -9.84 -13.76 -1.59
C VAL A 486 -8.77 -12.82 -2.11
N ASP A 487 -8.44 -12.94 -3.39
CA ASP A 487 -7.51 -12.01 -4.04
C ASP A 487 -8.10 -10.59 -4.06
N VAL A 488 -7.36 -9.68 -3.45
CA VAL A 488 -7.67 -8.25 -3.41
C VAL A 488 -7.05 -7.58 -4.62
N GLU A 489 -7.86 -6.79 -5.33
CA GLU A 489 -7.43 -6.00 -6.49
C GLU A 489 -7.11 -4.56 -6.09
N ARG A 490 -7.78 -4.05 -5.06
CA ARG A 490 -7.60 -2.68 -4.56
C ARG A 490 -7.69 -2.62 -3.06
N VAL A 491 -6.81 -1.81 -2.46
CA VAL A 491 -6.89 -1.40 -1.05
C VAL A 491 -7.00 0.12 -1.00
N LYS A 492 -7.87 0.63 -0.15
CA LYS A 492 -8.03 2.05 0.15
C LYS A 492 -8.00 2.25 1.67
N VAL A 493 -7.38 3.33 2.11
CA VAL A 493 -7.41 3.80 3.49
C VAL A 493 -7.96 5.21 3.49
N ALA A 494 -9.02 5.45 4.25
CA ALA A 494 -9.62 6.77 4.39
C ALA A 494 -9.73 7.14 5.88
N LYS A 495 -9.60 8.42 6.18
CA LYS A 495 -9.90 8.93 7.52
C LYS A 495 -11.42 8.98 7.69
N SER A 496 -11.93 8.43 8.79
CA SER A 496 -13.36 8.43 9.06
C SER A 496 -13.80 9.80 9.60
N GLU A 497 -14.64 10.50 8.85
CA GLU A 497 -15.32 11.72 9.30
C GLU A 497 -16.58 11.37 10.12
N ALA A 498 -16.43 10.58 11.19
CA ALA A 498 -17.55 10.33 12.09
C ALA A 498 -17.74 11.56 12.99
N GLY A 499 -18.85 12.27 12.80
CA GLY A 499 -19.25 13.39 13.64
C GLY A 499 -19.23 13.02 15.13
N ASN A 500 -18.41 13.74 15.88
CA ASN A 500 -18.08 13.62 17.31
C ASN A 500 -16.94 12.65 17.70
N ARG A 501 -15.75 13.26 17.87
CA ARG A 501 -14.68 12.96 18.85
C ARG A 501 -13.84 11.69 18.72
N THR A 502 -13.99 10.85 17.70
CA THR A 502 -13.03 9.75 17.46
C THR A 502 -12.42 9.86 16.06
N ASN A 503 -11.11 10.14 16.01
CA ASN A 503 -10.31 10.12 14.78
C ASN A 503 -10.12 8.65 14.36
N GLY A 504 -11.09 8.09 13.64
CA GLY A 504 -11.00 6.72 13.12
C GLY A 504 -10.45 6.66 11.70
N TYR A 505 -10.12 5.45 11.24
CA TYR A 505 -9.79 5.15 9.85
C TYR A 505 -10.63 3.99 9.35
N THR A 506 -10.97 4.02 8.07
CA THR A 506 -11.61 2.90 7.38
C THR A 506 -10.63 2.34 6.36
N VAL A 507 -10.29 1.06 6.51
CA VAL A 507 -9.56 0.30 5.50
C VAL A 507 -10.59 -0.45 4.66
N THR A 508 -10.54 -0.28 3.35
CA THR A 508 -11.44 -0.95 2.41
C THR A 508 -10.59 -1.79 1.45
N ALA A 509 -10.86 -3.10 1.40
CA ALA A 509 -10.27 -4.00 0.41
C ALA A 509 -11.37 -4.51 -0.52
N THR A 510 -11.13 -4.36 -1.83
CA THR A 510 -12.05 -4.81 -2.87
C THR A 510 -11.47 -6.06 -3.53
N ALA A 511 -12.22 -7.15 -3.44
CA ALA A 511 -11.86 -8.39 -4.12
C ALA A 511 -11.96 -8.23 -5.65
N LEU A 512 -11.32 -9.14 -6.39
CA LEU A 512 -11.38 -9.18 -7.86
C LEU A 512 -12.78 -8.94 -8.41
N ASN A 513 -12.88 -8.02 -9.37
CA ASN A 513 -14.11 -7.64 -10.07
C ASN A 513 -15.22 -7.10 -9.15
N GLY A 514 -14.85 -6.55 -7.98
CA GLY A 514 -15.77 -5.83 -7.11
C GLY A 514 -16.83 -6.69 -6.43
N GLN A 515 -16.73 -8.03 -6.44
CA GLN A 515 -17.78 -8.90 -5.93
C GLN A 515 -17.96 -8.80 -4.41
N ARG A 516 -16.86 -8.59 -3.70
CA ARG A 516 -16.82 -8.47 -2.24
C ARG A 516 -16.06 -7.22 -1.87
N VAL A 517 -16.64 -6.43 -0.99
CA VAL A 517 -15.99 -5.30 -0.35
C VAL A 517 -15.87 -5.63 1.13
N MET A 518 -14.64 -5.59 1.62
CA MET A 518 -14.31 -5.83 3.02
C MET A 518 -13.88 -4.51 3.62
N GLU A 519 -14.51 -4.12 4.72
CA GLU A 519 -14.22 -2.87 5.41
C GLU A 519 -13.84 -3.15 6.86
N TRP A 520 -12.74 -2.53 7.31
CA TRP A 520 -12.30 -2.56 8.69
C TRP A 520 -12.32 -1.13 9.22
N ARG A 521 -13.08 -0.90 10.30
CA ARG A 521 -13.09 0.39 11.00
C ARG A 521 -12.12 0.33 12.16
N LEU A 522 -11.11 1.18 12.14
CA LEU A 522 -10.11 1.40 13.18
C LEU A 522 -10.50 2.69 13.94
N GLY A 523 -10.46 2.70 15.27
CA GLY A 523 -10.93 3.84 16.07
C GLY A 523 -10.24 4.01 17.40
#